data_AF-A0A5J4LA54-F1
#
_entry.id   AF-A0A5J4LA54-F1
#
_cell.length_a   1.000
_cell.length_b   1.000
_cell.length_c   1.000
_cell.angle_alpha   90.00
_cell.angle_beta   90.00
_cell.angle_gamma   90.00
#
_symmetry.space_group_name_H-M   'P 1'
#
loop_
_entity.id
_entity.type
_entity.pdbx_description
1 polymer ?
#
loop_
_entity_poly.entity_id
_entity_poly.type
_entity_poly.pdbx_seq_one_letter_code
_entity_poly.pdbx_strand_id
1 'polypeptide(L)' 'MVHAWDLSRAIGAEERLPEHLARAALREVEPYAAGLGGTGLFAPAVEPPADADDLTRLLCLLGRRP' A
#
# COMPACT_ATOMS: atom_id res chain seq x y z
N MET A 1 6.51 3.94 5.45
CA MET A 1 5.40 3.25 6.13
C MET A 1 5.07 1.88 5.54
N VAL A 2 5.01 1.73 4.21
CA VAL A 2 4.78 0.41 3.57
C VAL A 2 5.83 -0.62 3.98
N HIS A 3 7.11 -0.26 4.06
CA HIS A 3 8.13 -1.18 4.58
C HIS A 3 8.00 -1.50 6.07
N ALA A 4 7.39 -0.61 6.86
CA ALA A 4 7.09 -0.93 8.25
C ALA A 4 5.96 -1.98 8.32
N TRP A 5 4.96 -1.88 7.44
CA TRP A 5 3.95 -2.93 7.24
C TRP A 5 4.60 -4.25 6.80
N ASP A 6 5.44 -4.21 5.76
CA ASP A 6 6.15 -5.39 5.24
C ASP A 6 6.95 -6.08 6.37
N LEU A 7 7.68 -5.30 7.19
CA LEU A 7 8.48 -5.80 8.30
C LEU A 7 7.62 -6.41 9.41
N SER A 8 6.56 -5.72 9.85
CA SER A 8 5.66 -6.24 10.88
C SER A 8 5.06 -7.59 10.48
N ARG A 9 4.61 -7.72 9.23
CA ARG A 9 4.13 -8.99 8.68
C ARG A 9 5.21 -10.08 8.67
N ALA A 10 6.43 -9.74 8.29
CA ALA A 10 7.55 -10.69 8.23
C ALA A 10 7.95 -11.24 9.61
N ILE A 11 7.83 -10.45 10.67
CA ILE A 11 8.21 -10.85 12.03
C ILE A 11 7.03 -11.28 12.90
N GLY A 12 5.81 -11.25 12.37
CA GLY A 12 4.58 -11.57 13.12
C GLY A 12 4.22 -10.53 14.19
N ALA A 13 4.66 -9.28 14.02
CA ALA A 13 4.27 -8.18 14.90
C ALA A 13 2.94 -7.57 14.46
N GLU A 14 2.19 -7.02 15.42
CA GLU A 14 1.01 -6.22 15.14
C GLU A 14 1.45 -4.84 14.61
N GLU A 15 1.04 -4.46 13.39
CA GLU A 15 1.18 -3.08 12.94
C GLU A 15 -0.04 -2.22 13.32
N ARG A 16 0.24 -1.03 13.85
CA ARG A 16 -0.74 0.06 13.95
C ARG A 16 -0.16 1.28 13.27
N LEU A 17 -0.38 1.37 11.95
CA LEU A 17 0.03 2.53 11.18
C LEU A 17 -1.01 3.65 11.34
N PRO A 18 -0.60 4.89 11.64
CA PRO A 18 -1.54 6.01 11.74
C PRO A 18 -2.29 6.24 10.42
N GLU A 19 -3.62 6.28 10.47
CA GLU A 19 -4.48 6.46 9.28
C GLU A 19 -4.14 7.70 8.46
N HIS A 20 -3.80 8.82 9.13
CA HIS A 20 -3.47 10.06 8.44
C HIS A 20 -2.21 9.93 7.56
N LEU A 21 -1.25 9.08 7.94
CA LEU A 21 -0.08 8.79 7.12
C LEU A 21 -0.47 7.94 5.92
N ALA A 22 -1.37 6.99 6.09
CA ALA A 22 -1.81 6.10 5.00
C ALA A 22 -2.56 6.90 3.95
N ARG A 23 -3.47 7.77 4.41
CA ARG A 23 -4.19 8.74 3.58
C ARG A 23 -3.24 9.70 2.86
N ALA A 24 -2.22 10.20 3.54
CA ALA A 24 -1.23 11.08 2.90
C ALA A 24 -0.46 10.34 1.81
N ALA A 25 0.09 9.17 2.13
CA ALA A 25 0.84 8.36 1.17
C ALA A 25 -0.02 7.91 -0.02
N LEU A 26 -1.29 7.53 0.20
CA LEU A 26 -2.21 7.19 -0.89
C LEU A 26 -2.38 8.37 -1.86
N ARG A 27 -2.67 9.57 -1.35
CA ARG A 27 -2.80 10.78 -2.19
C ARG A 27 -1.53 11.12 -2.96
N GLU A 28 -0.36 10.89 -2.37
CA GLU A 28 0.92 11.12 -3.07
C GLU A 28 1.15 10.10 -4.20
N VAL A 29 0.72 8.85 -4.02
CA VAL A 29 0.99 7.75 -4.96
C VAL A 29 -0.05 7.67 -6.08
N GLU A 30 -1.33 7.95 -5.79
CA GLU A 30 -2.45 7.87 -6.74
C GLU A 30 -2.18 8.55 -8.10
N PRO A 31 -1.58 9.75 -8.18
CA PRO A 31 -1.29 10.40 -9.47
C PRO A 31 -0.36 9.61 -10.38
N TYR A 32 0.49 8.76 -9.80
CA TYR A 32 1.49 7.98 -10.55
C TYR A 32 1.04 6.54 -10.82
N ALA A 33 -0.09 6.10 -10.23
CA ALA A 33 -0.60 4.73 -10.24
C ALA A 33 -0.46 4.00 -11.58
N ALA A 34 -0.91 4.63 -12.66
CA ALA A 34 -0.92 4.05 -14.00
C ALA A 34 0.49 3.72 -14.54
N GLY A 35 1.52 4.43 -14.08
CA GLY A 35 2.90 4.25 -14.51
C GLY A 35 3.72 3.30 -13.63
N LEU A 36 3.31 3.06 -12.38
CA LEU A 36 4.14 2.35 -11.39
C LEU A 36 4.48 0.91 -11.82
N GLY A 37 3.49 0.19 -12.37
CA GLY A 37 3.69 -1.20 -12.80
C GLY A 37 4.69 -1.37 -13.95
N GLY A 38 4.90 -0.32 -14.76
CA GLY A 38 5.87 -0.34 -15.86
C GLY A 38 7.32 -0.09 -15.44
N THR A 39 7.56 0.35 -14.20
CA THR A 39 8.90 0.73 -13.72
C THR A 39 9.79 -0.47 -13.38
N GLY A 40 9.20 -1.64 -13.12
CA GLY A 40 9.89 -2.79 -12.54
C GLY A 40 10.23 -2.65 -11.04
N LEU A 41 9.93 -1.49 -10.43
CA LEU A 41 10.14 -1.25 -8.99
C LEU A 41 8.95 -1.69 -8.13
N PHE A 42 7.76 -1.76 -8.74
CA PHE A 42 6.52 -2.17 -8.09
C PHE A 42 5.96 -3.42 -8.75
N ALA A 43 5.41 -4.32 -7.93
CA ALA A 43 4.60 -5.41 -8.44
C ALA A 43 3.30 -4.86 -9.07
N PRO A 44 2.64 -5.63 -9.97
CA PRO A 44 1.35 -5.21 -10.52
C PRO A 44 0.35 -4.88 -9.43
N ALA A 45 -0.41 -3.80 -9.62
CA ALA A 45 -1.48 -3.42 -8.70
C ALA A 45 -2.52 -4.54 -8.59
N VAL A 46 -3.09 -4.68 -7.41
CA VAL A 46 -4.18 -5.61 -7.09
C VAL A 46 -5.45 -4.80 -6.85
N GLU A 47 -6.60 -5.33 -7.25
CA GLU A 47 -7.89 -4.69 -6.97
C GLU A 47 -8.17 -4.75 -5.45
N PRO A 48 -8.34 -3.60 -4.77
CA PRO A 48 -8.71 -3.59 -3.36
C PRO A 48 -10.19 -3.99 -3.16
N PRO A 49 -10.56 -4.49 -1.96
CA PRO A 49 -11.96 -4.57 -1.57
C PRO A 49 -12.69 -3.23 -1.70
N ALA A 50 -13.99 -3.25 -2.00
CA ALA A 50 -14.78 -2.03 -2.24
C ALA A 50 -14.84 -1.08 -1.02
N ASP A 51 -14.74 -1.64 0.18
CA ASP A 51 -14.76 -0.96 1.47
C ASP A 51 -13.35 -0.85 2.12
N ALA A 52 -12.30 -1.11 1.35
CA ALA A 52 -10.92 -1.03 1.81
C ALA A 52 -10.57 0.35 2.37
N ASP A 53 -9.88 0.35 3.52
CA ASP A 53 -9.30 1.56 4.09
C ASP A 53 -8.13 2.10 3.24
N ASP A 54 -7.68 3.32 3.56
CA ASP A 54 -6.62 3.99 2.78
C ASP A 54 -5.30 3.21 2.77
N LEU A 55 -4.99 2.48 3.85
CA LEU A 55 -3.79 1.66 3.93
C LEU A 55 -3.89 0.46 3.00
N THR A 56 -5.01 -0.26 3.04
CA THR A 56 -5.28 -1.42 2.20
C THR A 56 -5.27 -1.02 0.72
N ARG A 57 -5.91 0.10 0.37
CA ARG A 57 -5.88 0.65 -0.99
C ARG A 57 -4.46 0.98 -1.44
N LEU A 58 -3.66 1.64 -0.60
CA LEU A 58 -2.25 1.94 -0.88
C LEU A 58 -1.43 0.65 -1.09
N LEU A 59 -1.61 -0.36 -0.22
CA LEU A 59 -0.90 -1.63 -0.32
C LEU A 59 -1.23 -2.36 -1.61
N CYS A 60 -2.51 -2.49 -1.94
CA CYS A 60 -3.00 -3.07 -3.19
C CYS A 60 -2.46 -2.33 -4.42
N LEU A 61 -2.44 -0.99 -4.39
CA LEU A 61 -1.90 -0.15 -5.45
C LEU A 61 -0.40 -0.41 -5.69
N LEU A 62 0.35 -0.70 -4.62
CA LEU A 62 1.78 -1.03 -4.65
C LEU A 62 2.04 -2.55 -4.78
N GLY A 63 1.02 -3.32 -5.15
CA GLY A 63 1.09 -4.74 -5.48
C GLY A 63 1.19 -5.70 -4.29
N ARG A 64 0.86 -5.26 -3.07
CA ARG A 64 0.73 -6.13 -1.90
C ARG A 64 -0.65 -6.81 -1.87
N ARG A 65 -0.74 -7.89 -1.10
CA ARG A 65 -1.96 -8.67 -0.85
C ARG A 65 -2.19 -8.75 0.66
N PRO A 66 -2.72 -7.68 1.27
CA PRO A 66 -3.05 -7.65 2.70
C PRO A 66 -4.17 -8.64 3.05
#